data_AF-A0AAV5FEM4-F1
#
_entry.id   AF-A0AAV5FEM4-F1
#
_cell.length_a   1.000
_cell.length_b   1.000
_cell.length_c   1.000
_cell.angle_alpha   90.00
_cell.angle_beta   90.00
_cell.angle_gamma   90.00
#
_symmetry.space_group_name_H-M   'P 1'
#
loop_
_entity.id
_entity.type
_entity.pdbx_description
1 polymer ?
#
loop_
_entity_poly.entity_id
_entity_poly.type
_entity_poly.pdbx_seq_one_letter_code
_entity_poly.pdbx_strand_id
1 'polypeptide(L)'
;MEADAPLDYALFQLSPPTPALVVSGNGRTEKIASGSVKPFVAHLRAAEEQASAQPPPPAIRLQLERRAPWFSKGTLERFVRFVSTPEVLEMANTFDLEMSQLEGARKIYAQGGAGDATSCGPD
;
A
#
# COMPACT_ATOMS: atom_id res chain seq x y z
N MET A 1 13.29 -2.38 21.60
CA MET A 1 12.35 -1.32 21.97
C MET A 1 11.16 -2.02 22.61
N GLU A 2 10.67 -1.50 23.73
CA GLU A 2 9.48 -2.05 24.39
C GLU A 2 8.25 -1.98 23.48
N ALA A 3 7.38 -2.98 23.54
CA ALA A 3 6.23 -3.08 22.66
C ALA A 3 5.30 -1.87 22.78
N ASP A 4 5.08 -1.36 24.00
CA ASP A 4 4.16 -0.26 24.28
C ASP A 4 4.81 1.12 24.23
N ALA A 5 6.10 1.19 23.90
CA ALA A 5 6.76 2.48 23.70
C ALA A 5 6.16 3.20 22.47
N PRO A 6 5.78 4.49 22.59
CA PRO A 6 5.33 5.29 21.45
C PRO A 6 6.43 5.41 20.38
N LEU A 7 6.02 5.36 19.12
CA LEU A 7 6.91 5.50 17.97
C LEU A 7 7.03 6.96 17.54
N ASP A 8 8.20 7.30 17.01
CA ASP A 8 8.46 8.56 16.32
C ASP A 8 7.94 8.49 14.88
N TYR A 9 8.15 7.35 14.21
CA TYR A 9 7.56 7.03 12.91
C TYR A 9 7.62 5.52 12.62
N ALA A 10 6.88 5.09 11.61
CA ALA A 10 7.05 3.80 10.95
C ALA A 10 7.24 4.01 9.45
N LEU A 11 7.99 3.12 8.82
CA LEU A 11 8.37 3.20 7.42
C LEU A 11 8.09 1.87 6.73
N PHE A 12 7.19 1.89 5.74
CA PHE A 12 7.06 0.82 4.77
C PHE A 12 8.07 1.05 3.66
N GLN A 13 9.16 0.30 3.67
CA GLN A 13 10.15 0.31 2.59
C GLN A 13 9.63 -0.59 1.47
N LEU A 14 9.40 -0.04 0.28
CA LEU A 14 8.88 -0.79 -0.87
C LEU A 14 9.98 -1.20 -1.86
N SER A 15 11.18 -0.65 -1.71
CA SER A 15 12.33 -0.94 -2.57
C SER A 15 12.92 -2.34 -2.30
N PRO A 16 13.49 -3.02 -3.33
CA PRO A 16 14.14 -4.34 -3.20
C PRO A 16 15.27 -4.38 -2.16
N PRO A 17 15.61 -5.55 -1.58
CA PRO A 17 15.28 -6.89 -2.08
C PRO A 17 13.92 -7.46 -1.62
N THR A 18 13.38 -7.01 -0.48
CA THR A 18 12.03 -7.40 -0.02
C THR A 18 11.36 -6.22 0.68
N PRO A 19 10.08 -5.93 0.42
CA PRO A 19 9.36 -4.90 1.15
C PRO A 19 9.37 -5.20 2.65
N ALA A 20 9.52 -4.17 3.47
CA ALA A 20 9.69 -4.32 4.91
C ALA A 20 9.00 -3.20 5.69
N LEU A 21 8.55 -3.53 6.90
CA LEU A 21 8.08 -2.56 7.88
C LEU A 21 9.16 -2.34 8.92
N VAL A 22 9.61 -1.09 9.03
CA VAL A 22 10.60 -0.63 9.99
C VAL A 22 9.95 0.39 10.91
N VAL A 23 10.20 0.28 12.22
CA VAL A 23 9.68 1.20 13.22
C VAL A 23 10.82 1.95 13.89
N SER A 24 10.61 3.21 14.23
CA SER A 24 11.59 4.03 14.92
C SER A 24 10.98 4.74 16.12
N GLY A 25 11.69 4.70 17.25
CA GLY A 25 11.24 5.29 18.51
C GLY A 25 12.39 5.37 19.51
N ASN A 26 12.50 6.49 20.21
CA ASN A 26 13.49 6.71 21.27
C ASN A 26 14.94 6.47 20.80
N GLY A 27 15.27 6.96 19.60
CA GLY A 27 16.61 6.83 19.01
C GLY A 27 16.96 5.42 18.52
N ARG A 28 16.03 4.47 18.55
CA ARG A 28 16.21 3.10 18.06
C ARG A 28 15.34 2.86 16.83
N THR A 29 15.83 2.00 15.95
CA THR A 29 15.12 1.59 14.74
C THR A 29 15.15 0.07 14.63
N GLU A 30 13.99 -0.55 14.39
CA GLU A 30 13.82 -2.01 14.39
C GLU A 30 12.97 -2.43 13.18
N LYS A 31 13.43 -3.42 12.41
CA LYS A 31 12.61 -4.08 11.39
C LYS A 31 11.68 -5.07 12.09
N ILE A 32 10.38 -4.97 11.84
CA ILE A 32 9.37 -5.83 12.50
C ILE A 32 8.62 -6.75 11.53
N ALA A 33 8.71 -6.51 10.22
CA ALA A 33 8.13 -7.38 9.21
C ALA A 33 8.91 -7.30 7.88
N SER A 34 8.86 -8.37 7.11
CA SER A 34 9.18 -8.37 5.67
C SER A 34 8.20 -9.25 4.92
N GLY A 35 7.95 -8.91 3.67
CA GLY A 35 6.95 -9.56 2.85
C GLY A 35 6.09 -8.53 2.11
N SER A 36 5.25 -8.99 1.20
CA SER A 36 4.42 -8.11 0.39
C SER A 36 3.35 -7.44 1.26
N VAL A 37 3.53 -6.15 1.52
CA VAL A 37 2.49 -5.24 2.06
C VAL A 37 1.73 -4.52 0.94
N LYS A 38 2.07 -4.83 -0.32
CA LYS A 38 1.54 -4.17 -1.52
C LYS A 38 0.01 -4.24 -1.63
N PRO A 39 -0.66 -5.37 -1.33
CA PRO A 39 -2.13 -5.45 -1.43
C PRO A 39 -2.86 -4.47 -0.51
N PHE A 40 -2.24 -4.10 0.61
CA PHE A 40 -2.85 -3.19 1.59
C PHE A 40 -2.57 -1.72 1.29
N VAL A 41 -1.49 -1.46 0.57
CA VAL A 41 -1.01 -0.12 0.26
C VAL A 41 -1.59 0.40 -1.06
N ALA A 42 -1.84 -0.49 -2.04
CA ALA A 42 -2.31 -0.13 -3.36
C ALA A 42 -3.66 0.64 -3.34
N HIS A 43 -4.51 0.41 -2.34
CA HIS A 43 -5.80 1.09 -2.22
C HIS A 43 -5.76 2.40 -1.42
N LEU A 44 -4.62 2.75 -0.83
CA LEU A 44 -4.47 3.97 -0.07
C LEU A 44 -3.86 5.03 -0.98
N ARG A 45 -4.70 5.88 -1.61
CA ARG A 45 -4.24 6.93 -2.54
C ARG A 45 -3.08 7.77 -1.96
N ALA A 46 -3.18 8.18 -0.69
CA ALA A 46 -2.11 8.92 -0.02
C ALA A 46 -0.80 8.12 0.07
N ALA A 47 -0.89 6.80 0.28
CA ALA A 47 0.27 5.92 0.34
C ALA A 47 0.86 5.67 -1.06
N GLU A 48 0.02 5.57 -2.09
CA GLU A 48 0.43 5.49 -3.50
C GLU A 48 1.14 6.77 -3.95
N GLU A 49 0.62 7.94 -3.58
CA GLU A 49 1.26 9.24 -3.85
C GLU A 49 2.63 9.35 -3.17
N GLN A 50 2.73 8.95 -1.89
CA GLN A 50 4.00 8.92 -1.16
C GLN A 50 5.00 7.92 -1.75
N ALA A 51 4.52 6.74 -2.18
CA ALA A 51 5.35 5.73 -2.82
C ALA A 51 5.81 6.15 -4.22
N SER A 52 4.99 6.92 -4.94
CA SER A 52 5.28 7.36 -6.32
C SER A 52 6.14 8.63 -6.39
N ALA A 53 6.40 9.28 -5.26
CA ALA A 53 7.31 10.41 -5.20
C ALA A 53 8.74 9.99 -5.61
N GLN A 54 9.31 10.69 -6.60
CA GLN A 54 10.71 10.54 -7.02
C GLN A 54 11.71 10.86 -5.85
N PRO A 55 13.00 10.46 -5.94
CA PRO A 55 13.87 10.08 -4.81
C PRO A 55 13.75 10.92 -3.54
N PRO A 56 13.66 10.32 -2.34
CA PRO A 56 14.22 9.02 -1.90
C PRO A 56 13.38 7.76 -2.26
N PRO A 57 13.89 6.51 -2.07
CA PRO A 57 13.21 5.26 -2.49
C PRO A 57 11.73 5.17 -2.06
N PRO A 58 10.89 4.47 -2.84
CA PRO A 58 9.44 4.41 -2.62
C PRO A 58 9.16 3.88 -1.21
N ALA A 59 8.73 4.77 -0.33
CA ALA A 59 8.49 4.42 1.06
C ALA A 59 7.31 5.22 1.61
N ILE A 60 6.49 4.55 2.42
CA ILE A 60 5.37 5.20 3.10
C ILE A 60 5.76 5.41 4.54
N ARG A 61 5.81 6.68 4.92
CA ARG A 61 6.11 7.08 6.28
C ARG A 61 4.82 7.35 7.03
N LEU A 62 4.56 6.56 8.05
CA LEU A 62 3.52 6.82 9.04
C LEU A 62 4.12 7.61 10.19
N GLN A 63 3.67 8.84 10.36
CA GLN A 63 4.07 9.71 11.46
C GLN A 63 2.87 10.53 11.90
N LEU A 64 2.67 10.63 13.22
CA LEU A 64 1.64 11.46 13.80
C LEU A 64 2.17 12.87 14.04
N GLU A 65 1.32 13.88 13.90
CA GLU A 65 1.63 15.25 14.29
C GLU A 65 1.93 15.36 15.80
N ARG A 66 1.27 14.52 16.60
CA ARG A 66 1.43 14.44 18.04
C ARG A 66 1.63 12.98 18.45
N ARG A 67 2.62 12.72 19.30
CA ARG A 67 2.83 11.38 19.88
C ARG A 67 1.55 10.89 20.54
N ALA A 68 1.17 9.65 20.22
CA ALA A 68 0.00 9.00 20.79
C ALA A 68 0.38 7.60 21.31
N PRO A 69 -0.18 7.16 22.45
CA PRO A 69 0.18 5.88 23.07
C PRO A 69 -0.23 4.67 22.23
N TRP A 70 -1.23 4.80 21.36
CA TRP A 70 -1.67 3.71 20.47
C TRP A 70 -0.69 3.45 19.33
N PHE A 71 0.09 4.46 18.92
CA PHE A 71 1.07 4.34 17.84
C PHE A 71 2.38 3.81 18.41
N SER A 72 2.38 2.51 18.70
CA SER A 72 3.47 1.78 19.33
C SER A 72 3.91 0.59 18.47
N LYS A 73 5.09 0.04 18.79
CA LYS A 73 5.61 -1.17 18.14
C LYS A 73 4.62 -2.33 18.24
N GLY A 74 4.07 -2.57 19.44
CA GLY A 74 3.13 -3.65 19.70
C GLY A 74 1.84 -3.55 18.89
N THR A 75 1.36 -2.33 18.64
CA THR A 75 0.22 -2.11 17.75
C THR A 75 0.53 -2.47 16.31
N LEU A 76 1.69 -2.05 15.79
CA LEU A 76 2.11 -2.41 14.44
C LEU A 76 2.40 -3.91 14.29
N GLU A 77 2.98 -4.55 15.31
CA GLU A 77 3.16 -6.00 15.30
C GLU A 77 1.81 -6.75 15.28
N ARG A 78 0.82 -6.31 16.07
CA ARG A 78 -0.54 -6.88 16.04
C ARG A 78 -1.18 -6.69 14.66
N PHE A 79 -1.03 -5.50 14.07
CA PHE A 79 -1.50 -5.22 12.72
C PHE A 79 -0.85 -6.17 11.71
N VAL A 80 0.48 -6.29 11.71
CA VAL A 80 1.21 -7.20 10.81
C VAL A 80 0.74 -8.64 10.97
N ARG A 81 0.61 -9.14 12.21
CA ARG A 81 0.14 -10.51 12.46
C ARG A 81 -1.25 -10.73 11.87
N PHE A 82 -2.15 -9.77 12.02
CA PHE A 82 -3.51 -9.86 11.49
C PHE A 82 -3.54 -9.86 9.96
N VAL A 83 -2.88 -8.89 9.32
CA VAL A 83 -2.90 -8.77 7.84
C VAL A 83 -2.07 -9.84 7.15
N SER A 84 -1.23 -10.58 7.88
CA SER A 84 -0.45 -11.71 7.36
C SER A 84 -1.17 -13.05 7.48
N THR A 85 -2.41 -13.08 7.98
CA THR A 85 -3.21 -14.32 8.01
C THR A 85 -3.59 -14.73 6.58
N PRO A 86 -3.60 -16.04 6.25
CA PRO A 86 -3.95 -16.52 4.91
C PRO A 86 -5.29 -15.98 4.42
N GLU A 87 -6.30 -15.98 5.28
CA GLU A 87 -7.65 -15.54 4.94
C GLU A 87 -7.68 -14.05 4.53
N VAL A 88 -6.95 -13.21 5.25
CA VAL A 88 -6.87 -11.77 4.95
C VAL A 88 -6.01 -11.50 3.70
N LEU A 89 -4.91 -12.23 3.53
CA LEU A 89 -4.06 -12.11 2.34
C LEU A 89 -4.77 -12.57 1.06
N GLU A 90 -5.48 -13.69 1.12
CA GLU A 90 -6.27 -14.22 -0.01
C GLU A 90 -7.36 -13.23 -0.41
N MET A 91 -8.11 -12.71 0.57
CA MET A 91 -9.14 -11.71 0.32
C MET A 91 -8.58 -10.44 -0.34
N ALA A 92 -7.46 -9.89 0.17
CA ALA A 92 -6.84 -8.71 -0.41
C ALA A 92 -6.34 -8.96 -1.84
N ASN A 93 -5.71 -10.12 -2.09
CA ASN A 93 -5.24 -10.49 -3.43
C ASN A 93 -6.41 -10.68 -4.42
N THR A 94 -7.52 -11.27 -3.99
CA THR A 94 -8.71 -11.41 -4.84
C THR A 94 -9.27 -10.04 -5.22
N PHE A 95 -9.40 -9.12 -4.27
CA PHE A 95 -9.87 -7.76 -4.58
C PHE A 95 -8.92 -7.00 -5.51
N ASP A 96 -7.62 -7.11 -5.31
CA ASP A 96 -6.61 -6.54 -6.21
C ASP A 96 -6.77 -7.07 -7.65
N LEU A 97 -6.96 -8.38 -7.80
CA LEU A 97 -7.18 -9.02 -9.10
C LEU A 97 -8.48 -8.55 -9.76
N GLU A 98 -9.59 -8.51 -9.02
CA GLU A 98 -10.89 -8.07 -9.51
C GLU A 98 -10.86 -6.59 -9.93
N MET A 99 -10.26 -5.72 -9.13
CA MET A 99 -10.08 -4.30 -9.50
C MET A 99 -9.23 -4.14 -10.75
N SER A 100 -8.11 -4.88 -10.84
CA SER A 100 -7.25 -4.85 -12.03
C SER A 100 -8.01 -5.29 -13.30
N GLN A 101 -8.87 -6.30 -13.18
CA GLN A 101 -9.74 -6.74 -14.28
C GLN A 101 -10.74 -5.66 -14.70
N LEU A 102 -11.41 -5.01 -13.73
CA LEU A 102 -12.34 -3.91 -14.01
C LEU A 102 -11.65 -2.72 -14.68
N GLU A 103 -10.45 -2.35 -14.23
CA GLU A 103 -9.66 -1.30 -14.87
C GLU A 103 -9.22 -1.68 -16.29
N GLY A 104 -8.83 -2.93 -16.50
CA GLY A 104 -8.52 -3.47 -17.82
C GLY A 104 -9.71 -3.37 -18.77
N ALA A 105 -10.89 -3.84 -18.33
CA ALA A 105 -12.13 -3.73 -19.09
C ALA A 105 -12.47 -2.28 -19.42
N ARG A 106 -12.40 -1.37 -18.42
CA ARG A 106 -12.65 0.07 -18.61
C ARG A 106 -11.76 0.66 -19.71
N LYS A 107 -10.47 0.32 -19.74
CA LYS A 107 -9.52 0.79 -20.76
C LYS A 107 -9.88 0.28 -22.16
N ILE A 108 -10.31 -0.97 -22.28
CA ILE A 108 -10.75 -1.56 -23.55
C ILE A 108 -11.99 -0.84 -24.08
N TYR A 109 -13.03 -0.66 -23.25
CA TYR A 109 -14.25 0.04 -23.66
C TYR A 109 -14.01 1.51 -24.01
N ALA A 110 -13.13 2.20 -23.28
CA ALA A 110 -12.76 3.57 -23.58
C ALA A 110 -12.04 3.73 -24.94
N GLN A 111 -11.31 2.70 -25.39
CA GLN A 111 -10.61 2.69 -26.68
C GLN A 111 -11.52 2.20 -27.83
N GLY A 112 -12.42 1.25 -27.55
CA GLY A 112 -13.37 0.72 -28.54
C GLY A 112 -14.53 1.66 -28.92
N GLY A 113 -14.79 2.71 -28.14
CA GLY A 113 -15.85 3.69 -28.42
C GLY A 113 -15.52 4.74 -29.50
N ALA A 114 -14.28 4.78 -30.02
CA ALA A 114 -13.86 5.74 -31.05
C ALA A 114 -13.91 5.17 -32.49
N GLY A 115 -14.25 3.88 -32.65
CA GLY A 115 -14.11 3.16 -33.92
C GLY A 115 -15.34 3.06 -34.81
N ASP A 116 -16.52 3.54 -34.40
CA ASP A 116 -17.78 3.24 -35.10
C ASP A 116 -18.67 4.46 -35.37
N ALA A 117 -18.04 5.58 -35.74
CA ALA A 117 -18.73 6.80 -36.19
C ALA A 117 -18.31 7.23 -37.60
N THR A 118 -18.00 6.28 -38.49
CA THR A 118 -17.69 6.60 -39.90
C THR A 118 -18.26 5.55 -40.84
N SER A 119 -19.58 5.57 -41.08
CA SER A 119 -20.18 5.26 -42.39
C SER A 119 -21.73 5.19 -42.33
N CYS A 120 -22.39 6.31 -42.65
CA CYS A 120 -23.75 6.38 -43.20
C CYS A 120 -24.05 7.88 -43.46
N GLY A 121 -23.74 8.46 -44.63
CA GLY A 121 -24.50 8.41 -45.90
C GLY A 121 -25.26 9.75 -46.10
N PRO A 122 -25.89 10.09 -47.24
CA PRO A 122 -25.85 9.51 -48.59
C PRO A 122 -25.59 10.53 -49.74
N ASP A 123 -25.45 9.98 -50.96
CA ASP A 123 -25.52 10.49 -52.35
C ASP A 123 -25.47 12.00 -52.68
#